data_AF-A0A1J5PJQ9-F1
#
_entry.id   AF-A0A1J5PJQ9-F1
#
_cell.length_a   1.000
_cell.length_b   1.000
_cell.length_c   1.000
_cell.angle_alpha   90.00
_cell.angle_beta   90.00
_cell.angle_gamma   90.00
#
_symmetry.space_group_name_H-M   'P 1'
#
loop_
_entity.id
_entity.type
_entity.pdbx_description
1 polymer ?
#
loop_
_entity_poly.entity_id
_entity_poly.type
_entity_poly.pdbx_seq_one_letter_code
_entity_poly.pdbx_strand_id
1 'polypeptide(L)'
;MDDQDISAPIHGSLNRPLLMLGGERTLVLGLMTLAGVFVFSLAKLWAAGLGVGLWVLGTWALSRAASFDPQLSKTGRRSLAFKRFYSGRATPFGKSREWK
;
A
#
# COMPACT_ATOMS: atom_id res chain seq x y z
N MET A 1 -8.67 -28.78 41.77
CA MET A 1 -8.09 -28.61 40.42
C MET A 1 -8.52 -27.24 39.96
N ASP A 2 -7.65 -26.25 40.15
CA ASP A 2 -7.89 -24.87 39.72
C ASP A 2 -7.72 -24.77 38.20
N ASP A 3 -8.82 -24.65 37.48
CA ASP A 3 -8.82 -24.25 36.07
C ASP A 3 -8.45 -22.75 35.99
N GLN A 4 -7.15 -22.47 36.00
CA GLN A 4 -6.63 -21.13 35.76
C GLN A 4 -6.86 -20.77 34.29
N ASP A 5 -7.92 -20.03 34.03
CA ASP A 5 -8.30 -19.52 32.72
C ASP A 5 -7.21 -18.52 32.26
N ILE A 6 -6.26 -18.98 31.43
CA ILE A 6 -5.17 -18.16 30.89
C ILE A 6 -5.76 -17.17 29.87
N SER A 7 -6.41 -16.14 30.37
CA SER A 7 -6.95 -15.04 29.59
C SER A 7 -5.84 -14.04 29.28
N ALA A 8 -5.16 -14.24 28.14
CA ALA A 8 -4.21 -13.27 27.62
C ALA A 8 -4.95 -12.10 26.93
N PRO A 9 -4.69 -10.83 27.28
CA PRO A 9 -5.36 -9.70 26.64
C PRO A 9 -4.95 -9.57 25.17
N ILE A 10 -5.93 -9.70 24.26
CA ILE A 10 -5.72 -9.49 22.82
C ILE A 10 -5.68 -7.99 22.54
N HIS A 11 -4.53 -7.50 22.08
CA HIS A 11 -4.34 -6.10 21.77
C HIS A 11 -4.80 -5.79 20.34
N GLY A 12 -5.53 -4.69 20.15
CA GLY A 12 -6.01 -4.26 18.83
C GLY A 12 -4.89 -3.93 17.83
N SER A 13 -3.64 -3.76 18.28
CA SER A 13 -2.46 -3.65 17.42
C SER A 13 -2.24 -4.91 16.58
N LEU A 14 -2.69 -6.07 17.05
CA LEU A 14 -2.54 -7.34 16.35
C LEU A 14 -3.37 -7.41 15.05
N ASN A 15 -4.50 -6.69 15.00
CA ASN A 15 -5.39 -6.67 13.84
C ASN A 15 -5.18 -5.45 12.92
N ARG A 16 -4.43 -4.43 13.37
CA ARG A 16 -4.19 -3.22 12.57
C ARG A 16 -3.08 -3.45 11.56
N PRO A 17 -3.25 -3.06 10.29
CA PRO A 17 -2.18 -3.17 9.30
C PRO A 17 -0.98 -2.32 9.71
N LEU A 18 0.21 -2.93 9.69
CA LEU A 18 1.45 -2.27 10.07
C LEU A 18 1.94 -1.38 8.91
N LEU A 19 2.00 -0.07 9.16
CA LEU A 19 2.56 0.92 8.23
C LEU A 19 4.09 0.99 8.42
N MET A 20 4.85 1.07 7.34
CA MET A 20 6.31 1.27 7.36
C MET A 20 6.65 2.61 6.73
N LEU A 21 7.42 3.45 7.44
CA LEU A 21 7.78 4.80 7.00
C LEU A 21 6.56 5.65 6.57
N GLY A 22 5.39 5.42 7.17
CA GLY A 22 4.14 6.09 6.81
C GLY A 22 3.41 5.50 5.60
N GLY A 23 4.00 4.53 4.89
CA GLY A 23 3.42 3.83 3.74
C GLY A 23 3.02 2.38 4.02
N GLU A 24 2.34 1.73 3.08
CA GLU A 24 2.08 0.28 3.18
C GLU A 24 3.40 -0.50 3.06
N ARG A 25 3.64 -1.41 4.01
CA ARG A 25 4.86 -2.24 4.10
C ARG A 25 5.29 -2.87 2.78
N THR A 26 4.39 -3.55 2.08
CA THR A 26 4.73 -4.28 0.85
C THR A 26 5.25 -3.34 -0.24
N LEU A 27 4.61 -2.18 -0.40
CA LEU A 27 5.01 -1.18 -1.40
C LEU A 27 6.32 -0.50 -1.02
N VAL A 28 6.49 -0.13 0.26
CA VAL A 28 7.71 0.54 0.74
C VAL A 28 8.93 -0.38 0.60
N LEU A 29 8.79 -1.66 0.96
CA LEU A 29 9.85 -2.65 0.77
C LEU A 29 10.16 -2.87 -0.71
N GLY A 30 9.14 -2.97 -1.57
CA GLY A 30 9.34 -3.09 -3.02
C GLY A 30 10.09 -1.89 -3.60
N LEU A 31 9.73 -0.68 -3.18
CA LEU A 31 10.40 0.55 -3.59
C LEU A 31 11.86 0.60 -3.11
N MET A 32 12.13 0.27 -1.85
CA MET A 32 13.49 0.21 -1.30
C MET A 32 14.37 -0.77 -2.08
N THR A 33 13.86 -1.97 -2.34
CA THR A 33 14.57 -2.98 -3.14
C THR A 33 14.83 -2.49 -4.56
N LEU A 34 13.81 -1.90 -5.21
CA LEU A 34 13.95 -1.38 -6.57
C LEU A 34 14.97 -0.24 -6.65
N ALA A 35 14.92 0.70 -5.71
CA ALA A 35 15.87 1.82 -5.62
C ALA A 35 17.29 1.31 -5.35
N GLY A 36 17.45 0.34 -4.45
CA GLY A 36 18.74 -0.30 -4.19
C GLY A 36 19.33 -0.94 -5.46
N VAL A 37 18.55 -1.81 -6.12
CA VAL A 37 18.97 -2.47 -7.37
C VAL A 37 19.31 -1.44 -8.45
N PHE A 38 18.53 -0.36 -8.58
CA PHE A 38 18.79 0.70 -9.55
C PHE A 38 20.14 1.39 -9.32
N VAL A 39 20.47 1.73 -8.07
CA VAL A 39 21.76 2.36 -7.73
C VAL A 39 22.93 1.43 -8.03
N PHE A 40 22.83 0.16 -7.63
CA PHE A 40 23.87 -0.84 -7.88
C PHE A 40 24.03 -1.15 -9.38
N SER A 41 22.94 -1.14 -10.14
CA SER A 41 22.96 -1.49 -11.57
C SER A 41 23.72 -0.48 -12.43
N LEU A 42 23.63 0.82 -12.12
CA LEU A 42 24.30 1.86 -12.92
C LEU A 42 25.72 2.18 -12.42
N ALA A 43 26.02 1.96 -11.14
CA ALA A 43 27.33 2.19 -10.50
C ALA A 43 27.99 3.57 -10.81
N LYS A 44 27.17 4.59 -11.13
CA LYS A 44 27.61 5.96 -11.41
C LYS A 44 27.15 6.92 -10.31
N LEU A 45 27.98 7.91 -9.97
CA LEU A 45 27.66 8.92 -8.95
C LEU A 45 26.35 9.66 -9.25
N TRP A 46 26.08 9.98 -10.52
CA TRP A 46 24.82 10.62 -10.91
C TRP A 46 23.60 9.69 -10.74
N ALA A 47 23.79 8.39 -10.97
CA ALA A 47 22.74 7.40 -10.75
C ALA A 47 22.41 7.22 -9.27
N ALA A 48 23.40 7.36 -8.38
CA ALA A 48 23.16 7.40 -6.94
C ALA A 48 22.26 8.57 -6.55
N GLY A 49 22.51 9.77 -7.11
CA GLY A 49 21.64 10.94 -6.89
C GLY A 49 20.20 10.71 -7.36
N LEU A 50 20.02 10.14 -8.55
CA LEU A 50 18.70 9.79 -9.06
C LEU A 50 18.02 8.70 -8.23
N GLY A 51 18.76 7.69 -7.77
CA GLY A 51 18.24 6.61 -6.94
C GLY A 51 17.75 7.10 -5.59
N VAL A 52 18.52 8.00 -4.93
CA VAL A 52 18.09 8.65 -3.69
C VAL A 52 16.87 9.53 -3.94
N GLY A 53 16.84 10.29 -5.03
CA GLY A 53 15.67 11.09 -5.42
C GLY A 53 14.42 10.23 -5.63
N LEU A 54 14.54 9.12 -6.36
CA LEU A 54 13.47 8.15 -6.56
C LEU A 54 12.97 7.56 -5.24
N TRP A 55 13.90 7.23 -4.32
CA TRP A 55 13.56 6.67 -3.03
C TRP A 55 12.82 7.68 -2.14
N VAL A 56 13.30 8.92 -2.02
CA VAL A 56 12.66 9.97 -1.21
C VAL A 56 11.29 10.34 -1.78
N LEU A 57 11.20 10.60 -3.09
CA LEU A 57 9.93 10.93 -3.73
C LEU A 57 8.94 9.77 -3.68
N GLY A 58 9.42 8.55 -3.89
CA GLY A 58 8.59 7.35 -3.84
C GLY A 58 8.07 7.09 -2.42
N THR A 59 8.91 7.18 -1.39
CA THR A 59 8.49 6.99 0.01
C THR A 59 7.50 8.09 0.45
N TRP A 60 7.71 9.34 0.03
CA TRP A 60 6.76 10.43 0.24
C TRP A 60 5.40 10.16 -0.42
N ALA A 61 5.40 9.74 -1.69
CA ALA A 61 4.18 9.42 -2.42
C ALA A 61 3.42 8.23 -1.79
N LEU A 62 4.15 7.17 -1.41
CA LEU A 62 3.58 6.00 -0.73
C LEU A 62 2.99 6.35 0.64
N SER A 63 3.62 7.28 1.37
CA SER A 63 3.10 7.76 2.66
C SER A 63 1.78 8.50 2.52
N ARG A 64 1.67 9.36 1.50
CA ARG A 64 0.41 10.01 1.17
C ARG A 64 -0.65 9.01 0.73
N ALA A 65 -0.28 8.01 -0.07
CA ALA A 65 -1.19 6.98 -0.54
C ALA A 65 -1.75 6.14 0.63
N ALA A 66 -0.90 5.73 1.58
CA ALA A 66 -1.32 4.97 2.74
C ALA A 66 -2.18 5.75 3.73
N SER A 67 -2.11 7.09 3.70
CA SER A 67 -3.05 7.95 4.43
C SER A 67 -4.48 7.85 3.89
N PHE A 68 -4.67 7.45 2.62
CA PHE A 68 -6.00 7.21 2.03
C PHE A 68 -6.46 5.76 2.23
N ASP A 69 -5.58 4.79 1.97
CA ASP A 69 -5.88 3.37 2.18
C ASP A 69 -4.62 2.60 2.65
N PRO A 70 -4.60 2.08 3.88
CA PRO A 70 -3.48 1.31 4.42
C PRO A 70 -3.20 -0.03 3.71
N GLN A 71 -4.13 -0.53 2.89
CA GLN A 71 -4.02 -1.83 2.19
C GLN A 71 -4.16 -1.69 0.66
N LEU A 72 -3.60 -0.64 0.10
CA LEU A 72 -3.62 -0.32 -1.34
C LEU A 72 -3.18 -1.49 -2.25
N SER A 73 -2.19 -2.30 -1.86
CA SER A 73 -1.71 -3.38 -2.73
C SER A 73 -2.79 -4.42 -3.03
N LYS A 74 -3.62 -4.74 -2.03
CA LYS A 74 -4.70 -5.72 -2.14
C LYS A 74 -5.97 -5.08 -2.69
N THR A 75 -6.37 -3.94 -2.11
CA THR A 75 -7.61 -3.25 -2.48
C THR A 75 -7.50 -2.61 -3.87
N GLY A 76 -6.37 -2.01 -4.21
CA GLY A 76 -6.15 -1.32 -5.49
C GLY A 76 -6.26 -2.25 -6.70
N ARG A 77 -5.70 -3.45 -6.61
CA ARG A 77 -5.83 -4.44 -7.69
C ARG A 77 -7.28 -4.88 -7.88
N ARG A 78 -8.01 -5.08 -6.78
CA ARG A 78 -9.43 -5.41 -6.79
C ARG A 78 -10.27 -4.26 -7.34
N SER A 79 -10.02 -3.03 -6.89
CA SER A 79 -10.75 -1.85 -7.33
C SER A 79 -10.58 -1.63 -8.83
N LEU A 80 -9.37 -1.84 -9.37
CA LEU A 80 -9.11 -1.74 -10.80
C LEU A 80 -9.81 -2.85 -11.60
N ALA A 81 -9.74 -4.10 -11.13
CA ALA A 81 -10.39 -5.24 -11.79
C ALA A 81 -11.92 -5.08 -11.84
N PHE A 82 -12.53 -4.63 -10.74
CA PHE A 82 -13.98 -4.47 -10.63
C PHE A 82 -14.47 -3.08 -11.05
N LYS A 83 -13.58 -2.15 -11.45
CA LYS A 83 -13.96 -0.77 -11.86
C LYS A 83 -15.00 -0.75 -12.97
N ARG A 84 -14.93 -1.72 -13.89
CA ARG A 84 -15.87 -1.85 -15.02
C ARG A 84 -17.23 -2.42 -14.59
N PHE A 85 -17.24 -3.35 -13.64
CA PHE A 85 -18.45 -4.03 -13.16
C PHE A 85 -19.17 -3.21 -12.09
N TYR A 86 -18.43 -2.68 -11.12
CA TYR A 86 -18.91 -1.74 -10.10
C TYR A 86 -18.48 -0.32 -10.47
N SER A 87 -19.18 0.31 -11.42
CA SER A 87 -19.05 1.75 -11.61
C SER A 87 -19.50 2.44 -10.32
N GLY A 88 -18.67 3.32 -9.75
CA GLY A 88 -19.01 4.07 -8.52
C GLY A 88 -20.26 4.92 -8.72
N ARG A 89 -21.43 4.35 -8.42
CA ARG A 89 -22.70 5.06 -8.39
C ARG A 89 -22.87 5.60 -6.98
N ALA A 90 -22.63 6.90 -6.80
CA ALA A 90 -22.85 7.55 -5.51
C ALA A 90 -24.35 7.68 -5.15
N THR A 91 -25.24 7.46 -6.13
CA THR A 91 -26.69 7.63 -5.99
C THR A 91 -27.46 6.49 -6.67
N PRO A 92 -28.61 6.05 -6.10
CA PRO A 92 -29.48 5.03 -6.71
C PRO A 92 -29.96 5.36 -8.13
N PHE A 93 -30.02 6.65 -8.49
CA PHE A 93 -30.56 7.16 -9.76
C PHE A 93 -29.53 7.34 -10.89
N GLY A 94 -28.31 6.84 -10.73
CA GLY A 94 -27.28 6.96 -11.77
C GLY A 94 -27.63 6.14 -13.02
N LYS A 95 -27.58 6.75 -14.22
CA LYS A 95 -27.82 6.06 -15.50
C LYS A 95 -26.98 4.78 -15.60
N SER A 96 -27.62 3.65 -15.95
CA SER A 96 -26.90 2.42 -16.26
C SER A 96 -26.05 2.65 -17.52
N ARG A 97 -24.75 2.36 -17.45
CA ARG A 97 -23.95 2.21 -18.67
C ARG A 97 -24.43 0.94 -19.36
N GLU A 98 -25.17 1.11 -20.43
CA GLU A 98 -25.60 0.03 -21.31
C GLU A 98 -24.35 -0.57 -21.95
N TRP A 99 -24.22 -1.90 -21.80
CA TRP A 99 -23.11 -2.64 -22.38
C TRP A 99 -23.42 -2.84 -23.86
N LYS A 100 -22.53 -2.35 -24.74
CA LYS A 100 -22.58 -2.59 -26.18
C LYS A 100 -21.62 -3.73 -26.53
#